data_AF-H1PV98-F1
#
_entry.id   AF-H1PV98-F1
#
_cell.length_a   1.000
_cell.length_b   1.000
_cell.length_c   1.000
_cell.angle_alpha   90.00
_cell.angle_beta   90.00
_cell.angle_gamma   90.00
#
_symmetry.space_group_name_H-M   'P 1'
#
loop_
_entity.id
_entity.type
_entity.pdbx_description
1 polymer ?
#
loop_
_entity_poly.entity_id
_entity_poly.type
_entity_poly.pdbx_seq_one_letter_code
_entity_poly.pdbx_strand_id
1 'polypeptide(L)'
;MKDLLKNVQTRLKMADEEFEMYLPDAEHATKVLAEEKIEFLPDFKLVFYAHMVSLAKRLKEDIGLDCGDDCPEDEVEREAIEVSEKIIMPLAEKYKRDLDRMEIVLAAIQLQLAMEMQQEN
;
A
#
# COMPACT_ATOMS: atom_id res chain seq x y z
N MET A 1 -12.65 10.52 -0.81
CA MET A 1 -12.39 9.06 -0.64
C MET A 1 -13.16 8.22 -1.64
N LYS A 2 -14.49 8.37 -1.75
CA LYS A 2 -15.32 7.59 -2.69
C LYS A 2 -14.83 7.64 -4.16
N ASP A 3 -14.48 8.81 -4.67
CA ASP A 3 -14.00 8.96 -6.06
C ASP A 3 -12.62 8.31 -6.27
N LEU A 4 -11.73 8.42 -5.29
CA LEU A 4 -10.43 7.75 -5.30
C LEU A 4 -10.60 6.23 -5.39
N LEU A 5 -11.46 5.65 -4.55
CA LEU A 5 -11.70 4.21 -4.52
C LEU A 5 -12.30 3.70 -5.84
N LYS A 6 -13.20 4.47 -6.46
CA LYS A 6 -13.73 4.13 -7.78
C LYS A 6 -12.64 4.16 -8.87
N ASN A 7 -11.73 5.12 -8.81
CA ASN A 7 -10.58 5.19 -9.73
C ASN A 7 -9.62 4.02 -9.52
N VAL A 8 -9.36 3.63 -8.26
CA VAL A 8 -8.56 2.43 -7.93
C VAL A 8 -9.20 1.18 -8.52
N GLN A 9 -10.49 0.96 -8.27
CA GLN A 9 -11.25 -0.17 -8.80
C GLN A 9 -11.14 -0.25 -10.34
N THR A 10 -11.35 0.90 -11.00
CA THR A 10 -11.30 0.99 -12.48
C THR A 10 -9.91 0.65 -12.99
N ARG A 11 -8.87 1.16 -12.33
CA ARG A 11 -7.47 0.89 -12.68
C ARG A 11 -7.12 -0.59 -12.54
N LEU A 12 -7.63 -1.24 -11.49
CA LEU A 12 -7.40 -2.66 -11.21
C LEU A 12 -8.31 -3.60 -12.02
N LYS A 13 -9.30 -3.05 -12.76
CA LYS A 13 -10.27 -3.81 -13.55
C LYS A 13 -11.03 -4.86 -12.71
N MET A 14 -11.41 -4.48 -11.50
CA MET A 14 -12.11 -5.34 -10.54
C MET A 14 -13.63 -5.15 -10.60
N ALA A 15 -14.38 -6.24 -10.41
CA ALA A 15 -15.83 -6.16 -10.23
C ALA A 15 -16.19 -5.47 -8.90
N ASP A 16 -17.39 -4.91 -8.79
CA ASP A 16 -17.87 -4.22 -7.58
C ASP A 16 -17.79 -5.16 -6.36
N GLU A 17 -18.35 -6.37 -6.46
CA GLU A 17 -18.40 -7.31 -5.33
C GLU A 17 -17.00 -7.78 -4.90
N GLU A 18 -16.08 -7.92 -5.86
CA GLU A 18 -14.68 -8.27 -5.57
C GLU A 18 -13.98 -7.11 -4.85
N PHE A 19 -14.15 -5.88 -5.35
CA PHE A 19 -13.48 -4.70 -4.81
C PHE A 19 -13.94 -4.36 -3.39
N GLU A 20 -15.24 -4.53 -3.10
CA GLU A 20 -15.81 -4.29 -1.77
C GLU A 20 -15.12 -5.11 -0.66
N MET A 21 -14.59 -6.29 -0.99
CA MET A 21 -13.87 -7.14 -0.03
C MET A 21 -12.58 -6.50 0.52
N TYR A 22 -11.99 -5.58 -0.24
CA TYR A 22 -10.70 -4.95 0.07
C TYR A 22 -10.84 -3.53 0.61
N LEU A 23 -12.06 -2.99 0.70
CA LEU A 23 -12.30 -1.67 1.29
C LEU A 23 -11.77 -1.54 2.72
N PRO A 24 -11.96 -2.53 3.62
CA PRO A 24 -11.41 -2.44 4.97
C PRO A 24 -9.87 -2.36 5.00
N ASP A 25 -9.19 -2.94 4.00
CA ASP A 25 -7.72 -2.90 3.91
C ASP A 25 -7.24 -1.50 3.48
N ALA A 26 -7.96 -0.87 2.54
CA ALA A 26 -7.73 0.52 2.16
C ALA A 26 -8.04 1.51 3.31
N GLU A 27 -9.08 1.24 4.09
CA GLU A 27 -9.44 2.03 5.28
C GLU A 27 -8.37 1.90 6.37
N HIS A 28 -7.82 0.70 6.60
CA HIS A 28 -6.69 0.50 7.50
C HIS A 28 -5.48 1.35 7.09
N ALA A 29 -5.08 1.28 5.82
CA ALA A 29 -4.00 2.12 5.31
C ALA A 29 -4.30 3.61 5.49
N THR A 30 -5.54 4.05 5.24
CA THR A 30 -5.97 5.45 5.46
C THR A 30 -5.78 5.89 6.90
N LYS A 31 -6.14 5.02 7.85
CA LYS A 31 -6.03 5.30 9.28
C LYS A 31 -4.57 5.48 9.70
N VAL A 32 -3.69 4.56 9.29
CA VAL A 32 -2.25 4.66 9.60
C VAL A 32 -1.67 5.94 9.01
N LEU A 33 -1.95 6.26 7.75
CA LEU A 33 -1.48 7.52 7.14
C LEU A 33 -1.92 8.75 7.92
N ALA A 34 -3.16 8.77 8.43
CA ALA A 34 -3.65 9.89 9.24
C ALA A 34 -2.96 9.98 10.61
N GLU A 35 -2.67 8.85 11.25
CA GLU A 35 -1.94 8.78 12.53
C GLU A 35 -0.50 9.27 12.37
N GLU A 36 0.15 8.91 11.26
CA GLU A 36 1.53 9.30 10.91
C GLU A 36 1.60 10.68 10.21
N LYS A 37 0.45 11.34 9.96
CA LYS A 37 0.33 12.64 9.28
C LYS A 37 0.93 12.69 7.86
N ILE A 38 0.83 11.57 7.14
CA ILE A 38 1.34 11.45 5.77
C ILE A 38 0.23 11.79 4.78
N GLU A 39 0.52 12.71 3.87
CA GLU A 39 -0.39 13.15 2.82
C GLU A 39 0.25 12.97 1.44
N PHE A 40 -0.42 12.18 0.61
CA PHE A 40 -0.04 12.02 -0.79
C PHE A 40 -0.65 13.13 -1.65
N LEU A 41 0.10 13.62 -2.64
CA LEU A 41 -0.50 14.33 -3.77
C LEU A 41 -1.52 13.43 -4.50
N PRO A 42 -2.55 13.99 -5.16
CA PRO A 42 -3.65 13.22 -5.74
C PRO A 42 -3.26 12.03 -6.62
N ASP A 43 -2.26 12.21 -7.50
CA ASP A 43 -1.83 11.16 -8.42
C ASP A 43 -1.09 10.02 -7.71
N PHE A 44 -0.19 10.35 -6.78
CA PHE A 44 0.50 9.33 -5.97
C PHE A 44 -0.44 8.62 -5.01
N LYS A 45 -1.48 9.31 -4.53
CA LYS A 45 -2.52 8.70 -3.71
C LYS A 45 -3.25 7.61 -4.48
N LEU A 46 -3.57 7.82 -5.76
CA LEU A 46 -4.19 6.77 -6.58
C LEU A 46 -3.27 5.55 -6.73
N VAL A 47 -1.98 5.76 -6.96
CA VAL A 47 -0.99 4.68 -7.11
C VAL A 47 -0.87 3.87 -5.81
N PHE A 48 -0.73 4.55 -4.67
CA PHE A 48 -0.61 3.92 -3.38
C PHE A 48 -1.81 3.03 -3.04
N TYR A 49 -3.03 3.55 -3.18
CA TYR A 49 -4.21 2.75 -2.86
C TYR A 49 -4.43 1.60 -3.86
N ALA A 50 -4.03 1.76 -5.12
CA ALA A 50 -4.02 0.64 -6.07
C ALA A 50 -3.02 -0.44 -5.67
N HIS A 51 -1.84 -0.06 -5.16
CA HIS A 51 -0.87 -0.99 -4.63
C HIS A 51 -1.42 -1.73 -3.39
N MET A 52 -2.04 -1.02 -2.44
CA MET A 52 -2.63 -1.62 -1.23
C MET A 52 -3.73 -2.65 -1.55
N VAL A 53 -4.67 -2.31 -2.44
CA VAL A 53 -5.74 -3.24 -2.84
C VAL A 53 -5.17 -4.43 -3.61
N SER A 54 -4.18 -4.20 -4.48
CA SER A 54 -3.51 -5.26 -5.23
C SER A 54 -2.74 -6.23 -4.30
N LEU A 55 -2.05 -5.69 -3.29
CA LEU A 55 -1.39 -6.47 -2.24
C LEU A 55 -2.39 -7.31 -1.44
N ALA A 56 -3.49 -6.70 -0.97
CA ALA A 56 -4.52 -7.43 -0.22
C ALA A 56 -5.12 -8.59 -1.03
N LYS A 57 -5.34 -8.38 -2.35
CA LYS A 57 -5.76 -9.45 -3.26
C LYS A 57 -4.71 -10.56 -3.33
N ARG A 58 -3.43 -10.22 -3.57
CA ARG A 58 -2.34 -11.20 -3.65
C ARG A 58 -2.22 -12.04 -2.39
N LEU A 59 -2.26 -11.40 -1.22
CA LEU A 59 -2.23 -12.09 0.08
C LEU A 59 -3.43 -13.03 0.23
N LYS A 60 -4.63 -12.58 -0.13
CA LYS A 60 -5.83 -13.43 -0.07
C LYS A 60 -5.74 -14.64 -1.00
N GLU A 61 -5.25 -14.44 -2.22
CA GLU A 61 -5.17 -15.45 -3.27
C GLU A 61 -3.91 -16.34 -3.21
N ASP A 62 -3.01 -16.11 -2.25
CA ASP A 62 -1.72 -16.81 -2.13
C ASP A 62 -0.77 -16.58 -3.32
N ILE A 63 -0.81 -15.38 -3.90
CA ILE A 63 0.01 -15.03 -5.04
C ILE A 63 1.22 -14.27 -4.53
N GLY A 64 2.40 -14.87 -4.65
CA GLY A 64 3.67 -14.22 -4.34
C GLY A 64 3.96 -13.03 -5.27
N LEU A 65 4.80 -12.13 -4.80
CA LEU A 65 5.35 -11.06 -5.63
C LEU A 65 6.61 -11.59 -6.34
N ASP A 66 6.71 -11.39 -7.66
CA ASP A 66 7.94 -11.59 -8.40
C ASP A 66 8.56 -10.22 -8.70
N CYS A 67 9.52 -9.83 -7.88
CA CYS A 67 10.16 -8.51 -7.90
C CYS A 67 11.59 -8.54 -8.45
N GLY A 68 12.09 -9.70 -8.89
CA GLY A 68 13.51 -9.87 -9.24
C GLY A 68 14.45 -9.77 -8.02
N ASP A 69 15.76 -9.80 -8.29
CA ASP A 69 16.80 -9.91 -7.25
C ASP A 69 17.30 -8.55 -6.70
N ASP A 70 16.97 -7.43 -7.34
CA ASP A 70 17.45 -6.10 -6.93
C ASP A 70 16.48 -5.44 -5.94
N CYS A 71 16.83 -5.48 -4.66
CA CYS A 71 16.07 -4.81 -3.60
C CYS A 71 16.69 -3.44 -3.27
N PRO A 72 15.99 -2.32 -3.51
CA PRO A 72 16.49 -0.99 -3.17
C PRO A 72 16.29 -0.64 -1.69
N GLU A 73 16.22 -1.62 -0.78
CA GLU A 73 15.92 -1.40 0.65
C GLU A 73 16.91 -0.43 1.31
N ASP A 74 18.18 -0.47 0.92
CA ASP A 74 19.22 0.44 1.43
C ASP A 74 19.00 1.92 1.03
N GLU A 75 18.15 2.18 0.03
CA GLU A 75 17.78 3.52 -0.42
C GLU A 75 16.52 4.04 0.26
N VAL A 76 15.88 3.22 1.11
CA VAL A 76 14.64 3.57 1.79
C VAL A 76 14.88 3.98 3.23
N GLU A 77 14.40 5.16 3.60
CA GLU A 77 14.48 5.70 4.94
C GLU A 77 13.74 4.79 5.93
N ARG A 78 14.37 4.59 7.10
CA ARG A 78 13.84 3.68 8.13
C ARG A 78 12.42 4.06 8.57
N GLU A 79 12.11 5.35 8.63
CA GLU A 79 10.77 5.84 9.01
C GLU A 79 9.70 5.33 8.02
N ALA A 80 9.98 5.38 6.72
CA ALA A 80 9.05 4.90 5.70
C ALA A 80 8.85 3.39 5.77
N ILE A 81 9.90 2.62 6.10
CA ILE A 81 9.82 1.18 6.36
C ILE A 81 8.94 0.89 7.57
N GLU A 82 9.13 1.60 8.69
CA GLU A 82 8.34 1.40 9.90
C GLU A 82 6.84 1.70 9.67
N VAL A 83 6.52 2.74 8.89
CA VAL A 83 5.13 3.03 8.50
C VAL A 83 4.57 1.96 7.57
N SER A 84 5.37 1.49 6.62
CA SER A 84 4.98 0.41 5.71
C SER A 84 4.64 -0.88 6.47
N GLU A 85 5.45 -1.25 7.48
CA GLU A 85 5.21 -2.39 8.36
C GLU A 85 3.89 -2.25 9.13
N LYS A 86 3.59 -1.05 9.69
CA LYS A 86 2.32 -0.77 10.37
C LYS A 86 1.10 -0.97 9.45
N ILE A 87 1.27 -0.74 8.16
CA ILE A 87 0.20 -0.95 7.17
C ILE A 87 0.12 -2.43 6.79
N ILE A 88 1.24 -3.06 6.44
CA ILE A 88 1.25 -4.33 5.72
C ILE A 88 1.23 -5.55 6.64
N MET A 89 1.90 -5.52 7.79
CA MET A 89 1.91 -6.67 8.70
C MET A 89 0.52 -7.09 9.16
N PRO A 90 -0.40 -6.17 9.55
CA PRO A 90 -1.77 -6.53 9.90
C PRO A 90 -2.55 -7.18 8.74
N LEU A 91 -2.26 -6.82 7.49
CA LEU A 91 -2.86 -7.45 6.31
C LEU A 91 -2.36 -8.89 6.14
N ALA A 92 -1.06 -9.12 6.29
CA ALA A 92 -0.49 -10.47 6.24
C ALA A 92 -1.07 -11.36 7.34
N GLU A 93 -1.21 -10.85 8.56
CA GLU A 93 -1.85 -11.55 9.68
C GLU A 93 -3.33 -11.86 9.38
N LYS A 94 -4.09 -10.87 8.88
CA LYS A 94 -5.50 -11.02 8.50
C LYS A 94 -5.70 -12.15 7.49
N TYR A 95 -4.82 -12.22 6.48
CA TYR A 95 -4.88 -13.22 5.42
C TYR A 95 -4.10 -14.51 5.72
N LYS A 96 -3.45 -14.59 6.90
CA LYS A 96 -2.64 -15.73 7.34
C LYS A 96 -1.56 -16.12 6.34
N ARG A 97 -0.80 -15.13 5.86
CA ARG A 97 0.26 -15.31 4.88
C ARG A 97 1.62 -14.91 5.43
N ASP A 98 2.63 -15.58 4.90
CA ASP A 98 4.00 -15.11 5.00
C ASP A 98 4.16 -13.92 4.06
N LEU A 99 4.78 -12.86 4.56
CA LEU A 99 5.01 -11.65 3.80
C LEU A 99 6.39 -11.67 3.15
N ASP A 100 6.44 -11.37 1.85
CA ASP A 100 7.69 -11.01 1.20
C ASP A 100 8.16 -9.62 1.69
N ARG A 101 9.43 -9.52 2.11
CA ARG A 101 10.03 -8.25 2.54
C ARG A 101 9.89 -7.17 1.48
N MET A 102 9.91 -7.53 0.19
CA MET A 102 9.77 -6.58 -0.89
C MET A 102 8.42 -5.85 -0.89
N GLU A 103 7.35 -6.49 -0.43
CA GLU A 103 6.04 -5.80 -0.33
C GLU A 103 6.10 -4.63 0.68
N ILE A 104 6.87 -4.79 1.77
CA ILE A 104 7.17 -3.68 2.69
C ILE A 104 7.98 -2.60 1.99
N VAL A 105 9.05 -2.97 1.29
CA VAL A 105 9.96 -2.02 0.64
C VAL A 105 9.25 -1.21 -0.44
N LEU A 106 8.42 -1.83 -1.28
CA LEU A 106 7.69 -1.14 -2.36
C LEU A 106 6.66 -0.14 -1.85
N ALA A 107 5.96 -0.46 -0.76
CA ALA A 107 5.07 0.48 -0.13
C ALA A 107 5.85 1.59 0.60
N ALA A 108 7.00 1.25 1.20
CA ALA A 108 7.87 2.22 1.87
C ALA A 108 8.45 3.25 0.90
N ILE A 109 8.85 2.88 -0.32
CA ILE A 109 9.28 3.84 -1.36
C ILE A 109 8.19 4.88 -1.64
N GLN A 110 6.93 4.45 -1.75
CA GLN A 110 5.81 5.36 -2.01
C GLN A 110 5.53 6.27 -0.82
N LEU A 111 5.68 5.75 0.42
CA LEU A 111 5.55 6.52 1.65
C LEU A 111 6.66 7.56 1.79
N GLN A 112 7.91 7.17 1.54
CA GLN A 112 9.05 8.08 1.56
C GLN A 112 8.85 9.21 0.55
N LEU A 113 8.46 8.90 -0.69
CA LEU A 113 8.15 9.92 -1.68
C LEU A 113 7.08 10.90 -1.17
N ALA A 114 6.03 10.40 -0.53
CA ALA A 114 5.00 11.28 0.04
C ALA A 114 5.57 12.19 1.15
N MET A 115 6.38 11.63 2.05
CA MET A 115 7.03 12.38 3.13
C MET A 115 7.97 13.47 2.60
N GLU A 116 8.81 13.16 1.61
CA GLU A 116 9.73 14.11 0.97
C GLU A 116 8.96 15.25 0.30
N MET A 117 7.92 14.92 -0.48
CA MET A 117 7.08 15.93 -1.13
C MET A 117 6.33 16.84 -0.14
N GLN A 118 6.02 16.35 1.06
CA GLN A 118 5.43 17.17 2.12
C GLN A 118 6.43 18.13 2.75
N GLN A 119 7.72 17.80 2.78
CA GLN A 119 8.76 18.68 3.31
C GLN A 119 9.13 19.81 2.35
N GLU A 120 8.94 19.61 1.05
CA GLU A 120 9.21 20.61 0.01
C GLU A 120 8.07 21.65 -0.16
N ASN A 121 6.91 21.45 0.49
CA ASN A 121 5.73 22.33 0.43
C ASN A 121 5.49 23.10 1.74
#